data_AF-A0AAV0WKL2-F1
#
_entry.id   AF-A0AAV0WKL2-F1
#
_cell.length_a   1.000
_cell.length_b   1.000
_cell.length_c   1.000
_cell.angle_alpha   90.00
_cell.angle_beta   90.00
_cell.angle_gamma   90.00
#
_symmetry.space_group_name_H-M   'P 1'
#
loop_
_entity.id
_entity.type
_entity.pdbx_description
1 polymer ?
#
loop_
_entity_poly.entity_id
_entity_poly.type
_entity_poly.pdbx_seq_one_letter_code
_entity_poly.pdbx_strand_id
1 'polypeptide(L)'
;MTLQPYNFEPTADDLGTYIQPQYLNNSFLEIDVNGRSKVTNINNWCMCEKCCILNNDVECVCCTEFEKVTPLRTGNKCITESDLFKKNI
;
A
#
# COMPACT_ATOMS: atom_id res chain seq x y z
N MET A 1 29.66 29.87 -38.09
CA MET A 1 28.64 28.86 -37.75
C MET A 1 27.94 29.31 -36.50
N THR A 2 26.65 29.65 -36.59
CA THR A 2 25.81 30.00 -35.45
C THR A 2 25.17 28.73 -34.92
N LEU A 3 25.58 28.28 -33.74
CA LEU A 3 24.97 27.14 -33.06
C LEU A 3 23.57 27.58 -32.60
N GLN A 4 22.52 27.06 -33.24
CA GLN A 4 21.18 27.23 -32.72
C GLN A 4 20.98 26.30 -31.51
N PRO A 5 20.28 26.74 -30.45
CA PRO A 5 19.93 25.87 -29.35
C PRO A 5 19.03 24.74 -29.85
N TYR A 6 19.35 23.52 -29.45
CA TYR A 6 18.58 22.33 -29.78
C TYR A 6 17.21 22.40 -29.10
N ASN A 7 16.17 22.77 -29.85
CA ASN A 7 14.78 22.74 -29.40
C ASN A 7 14.23 21.33 -29.67
N PHE A 8 14.46 20.41 -28.74
CA PHE A 8 13.76 19.14 -28.74
C PHE A 8 12.51 19.28 -27.88
N GLU A 9 11.35 19.40 -28.52
CA GLU A 9 10.08 19.13 -27.85
C GLU A 9 9.82 17.63 -28.02
N PRO A 10 9.85 16.82 -26.94
CA PRO A 10 9.57 15.40 -27.06
C PRO A 10 8.13 15.22 -27.57
N THR A 11 8.01 14.55 -28.70
CA THR A 11 6.73 14.19 -29.30
C THR A 11 6.13 13.01 -28.53
N ALA A 12 4.81 12.83 -28.55
CA ALA A 12 4.17 11.70 -27.88
C ALA A 12 4.71 10.32 -28.33
N ASP A 13 5.27 10.25 -29.55
CA ASP A 13 5.95 9.08 -30.10
C ASP A 13 7.38 8.85 -29.57
N ASP A 14 8.05 9.90 -29.04
CA ASP A 14 9.39 9.79 -28.40
C ASP A 14 9.30 9.15 -27.00
N LEU A 15 8.11 9.14 -26.40
CA LEU A 15 7.76 8.28 -25.27
C LEU A 15 7.58 6.85 -25.79
N GLY A 16 8.69 6.27 -26.27
CA GLY A 16 8.74 4.96 -26.91
C GLY A 16 7.94 3.95 -26.11
N THR A 17 6.75 3.62 -26.63
CA THR A 17 5.77 2.72 -26.02
C THR A 17 5.35 3.20 -24.64
N TYR A 18 4.09 3.64 -24.54
CA TYR A 18 3.29 3.62 -23.33
C TYR A 18 4.00 2.86 -22.21
N ILE A 19 4.49 3.58 -21.19
CA ILE A 19 4.50 3.01 -19.86
C ILE A 19 3.02 2.71 -19.61
N GLN A 20 2.52 1.59 -20.15
CA GLN A 20 1.45 0.88 -19.51
C GLN A 20 1.87 0.87 -18.05
N PRO A 21 1.01 1.24 -17.12
CA PRO A 21 1.22 0.91 -15.73
C PRO A 21 1.19 -0.62 -15.60
N GLN A 22 2.21 -1.31 -16.13
CA GLN A 22 2.60 -2.66 -15.74
C GLN A 22 3.22 -2.61 -14.32
N TYR A 23 3.49 -1.40 -13.81
CA TYR A 23 3.81 -1.13 -12.42
C TYR A 23 2.55 -0.99 -11.56
N LEU A 24 1.90 -2.12 -11.32
CA LEU A 24 1.36 -2.59 -10.03
C LEU A 24 0.27 -3.63 -10.29
N ASN A 25 0.63 -4.74 -10.96
CA ASN A 25 0.10 -6.03 -10.55
C ASN A 25 0.70 -6.47 -9.21
N ASN A 26 0.98 -5.52 -8.30
CA ASN A 26 0.79 -5.84 -6.91
C ASN A 26 -0.71 -5.91 -6.78
N SER A 27 -1.24 -7.13 -6.80
CA SER A 27 -2.41 -7.50 -6.01
C SER A 27 -2.11 -7.14 -4.54
N PHE A 28 -1.97 -5.85 -4.24
CA PHE A 28 -2.40 -5.29 -2.98
C PHE A 28 -3.86 -5.63 -2.99
N LEU A 29 -4.15 -6.72 -2.29
CA LEU A 29 -5.44 -7.31 -2.07
C LEU A 29 -6.50 -6.22 -2.13
N GLU A 30 -7.57 -6.43 -2.92
CA GLU A 30 -8.79 -5.61 -2.87
C GLU A 30 -9.40 -5.74 -1.47
N ILE A 31 -8.74 -5.14 -0.48
CA ILE A 31 -9.23 -5.04 0.87
C ILE A 31 -10.29 -3.97 0.80
N ASP A 32 -11.55 -4.37 1.02
CA ASP A 32 -12.64 -3.43 1.10
C ASP A 32 -12.49 -2.56 2.35
N VAL A 33 -11.94 -1.37 2.14
CA VAL A 33 -11.67 -0.37 3.17
C VAL A 33 -12.81 0.65 3.34
N ASN A 34 -13.86 0.55 2.53
CA ASN A 34 -14.87 1.59 2.42
C ASN A 34 -15.62 1.82 3.75
N GLY A 35 -15.61 3.04 4.26
CA GLY A 35 -16.32 3.42 5.48
C GLY A 35 -15.65 2.98 6.79
N ARG A 36 -14.43 2.44 6.76
CA ARG A 36 -13.69 2.03 7.96
C ARG A 36 -13.25 3.21 8.84
N SER A 37 -13.02 4.38 8.26
CA SER A 37 -12.76 5.62 9.01
C SER A 37 -13.97 6.11 9.81
N LYS A 38 -15.18 5.66 9.46
CA LYS A 38 -16.45 6.10 10.07
C LYS A 38 -16.97 5.16 11.16
N VAL A 39 -16.38 3.97 11.30
CA VAL A 39 -16.80 3.04 12.36
C VAL A 39 -16.25 3.47 13.71
N THR A 40 -17.06 3.38 14.77
CA THR A 40 -16.63 3.72 16.14
C THR A 40 -15.80 2.60 16.79
N ASN A 41 -15.97 1.35 16.33
CA ASN A 41 -15.32 0.18 16.89
C ASN A 41 -14.41 -0.49 15.86
N ILE A 42 -13.10 -0.48 16.13
CA ILE A 42 -12.05 -1.08 15.29
C ILE A 42 -12.22 -2.58 15.17
N ASN A 43 -12.77 -3.24 16.21
CA ASN A 43 -12.99 -4.68 16.21
C ASN A 43 -14.00 -5.14 15.15
N ASN A 44 -14.70 -4.20 14.49
CA ASN A 44 -15.55 -4.53 13.34
C ASN A 44 -14.74 -4.92 12.09
N TRP A 45 -13.46 -4.51 11.99
CA TRP A 45 -12.62 -4.79 10.82
C TRP A 45 -11.15 -5.17 11.16
N CYS A 46 -10.66 -4.94 12.38
CA CYS A 46 -9.35 -5.39 12.86
C CYS A 46 -9.49 -6.13 14.19
N MET A 47 -9.10 -7.40 14.24
CA MET A 47 -9.01 -8.17 15.50
C MET A 47 -7.61 -8.11 16.13
N CYS A 48 -6.77 -7.21 15.62
CA CYS A 48 -5.38 -7.06 16.01
C CYS A 48 -5.16 -6.30 17.32
N GLU A 49 -6.20 -5.61 17.82
CA GLU A 49 -6.22 -4.72 19.00
C GLU A 49 -5.20 -3.55 19.03
N LYS A 50 -4.30 -3.46 18.04
CA LYS A 50 -3.26 -2.43 17.95
C LYS A 50 -3.50 -1.38 16.86
N CYS A 51 -4.42 -1.62 15.93
CA CYS A 51 -4.76 -0.62 14.92
C CYS A 51 -5.56 0.53 15.54
N CYS A 52 -5.51 1.68 14.87
CA CYS A 52 -6.27 2.88 15.19
C CYS A 52 -7.16 3.26 14.01
N ILE A 53 -8.23 4.01 14.29
CA ILE A 53 -9.06 4.61 13.24
C ILE A 53 -8.33 5.85 12.74
N LEU A 54 -8.07 5.90 11.44
CA LEU A 54 -7.49 7.05 10.76
C LEU A 54 -8.58 7.80 9.98
N ASN A 55 -8.28 9.02 9.56
CA ASN A 55 -9.23 9.87 8.86
C ASN A 55 -9.53 9.37 7.44
N ASN A 56 -8.63 8.58 6.85
CA ASN A 56 -8.76 8.06 5.51
C ASN A 56 -9.04 6.55 5.55
N ASP A 57 -10.05 6.14 4.79
CA ASP A 57 -10.44 4.73 4.67
C ASP A 57 -9.26 3.86 4.20
N VAL A 58 -8.48 4.34 3.22
CA VAL A 58 -7.35 3.58 2.65
C VAL A 58 -6.22 3.32 3.65
N GLU A 59 -6.16 4.07 4.74
CA GLU A 59 -5.18 3.87 5.80
C GLU A 59 -5.71 2.92 6.90
N CYS A 60 -7.01 2.65 6.93
CA CYS A 60 -7.67 1.76 7.88
C CYS A 60 -7.55 0.28 7.46
N VAL A 61 -6.31 -0.21 7.39
CA VAL A 61 -5.96 -1.58 7.00
C VAL A 61 -5.50 -2.41 8.21
N CYS A 62 -5.87 -3.68 8.24
CA CYS A 62 -5.49 -4.59 9.30
C CYS A 62 -4.33 -5.49 8.87
N CYS A 63 -3.34 -5.69 9.75
CA CYS A 63 -2.22 -6.61 9.51
C CYS A 63 -2.66 -8.08 9.31
N THR A 64 -3.90 -8.44 9.66
CA THR A 64 -4.44 -9.80 9.46
C THR A 64 -4.96 -10.02 8.05
N GLU A 65 -5.23 -8.96 7.30
CA GLU A 65 -5.82 -9.04 5.96
C GLU A 65 -4.77 -9.37 4.91
N PHE A 66 -3.50 -9.16 5.22
CA PHE A 66 -2.40 -9.41 4.30
C PHE A 66 -1.87 -10.85 4.45
N GLU A 67 -2.16 -11.71 3.47
CA GLU A 67 -1.66 -13.10 3.44
C GLU A 67 -0.13 -13.18 3.53
N LYS A 68 0.57 -12.23 2.91
CA LYS A 68 2.04 -12.14 2.94
C LYS A 68 2.58 -11.84 4.34
N VAL A 69 1.76 -11.26 5.21
CA VAL A 69 2.11 -10.89 6.58
C VAL A 69 1.75 -12.01 7.57
N THR A 70 0.79 -12.88 7.23
CA THR A 70 0.42 -14.06 8.03
C THR A 70 1.60 -14.89 8.52
N PRO A 71 2.61 -15.27 7.71
CA PRO A 71 3.75 -16.06 8.20
C PRO A 71 4.65 -15.31 9.20
N LEU A 72 4.59 -13.98 9.24
CA LEU A 72 5.34 -13.17 10.20
C LEU A 72 4.63 -13.05 11.55
N ARG A 73 3.37 -13.48 11.66
CA ARG A 73 2.55 -13.38 12.86
C ARG A 73 2.58 -14.67 13.65
N THR A 74 2.67 -14.54 14.97
CA THR A 74 2.52 -15.67 15.90
C THR A 74 1.06 -15.78 16.33
N GLY A 75 0.26 -16.51 15.55
CA GLY A 75 -1.18 -16.71 15.80
C GLY A 75 -2.02 -15.45 15.52
N ASN A 76 -3.01 -15.18 16.38
CA ASN A 76 -3.95 -14.05 16.21
C ASN A 76 -3.39 -12.69 16.67
N LYS A 77 -2.14 -12.63 17.15
CA LYS A 77 -1.52 -11.40 17.65
C LYS A 77 -1.20 -10.41 16.52
N CYS A 78 -1.05 -9.13 16.85
CA CYS A 78 -0.62 -8.11 15.89
C CYS A 78 0.81 -8.39 15.40
N ILE A 79 1.13 -7.99 14.15
CA ILE A 79 2.47 -8.15 13.58
C ILE A 79 3.55 -7.42 14.40
N THR A 80 3.20 -6.31 15.06
CA THR A 80 4.13 -5.52 15.90
C THR A 80 4.62 -6.29 17.12
N GLU A 81 3.92 -7.34 17.54
CA GLU A 81 4.34 -8.21 18.64
C GLU A 81 5.29 -9.31 18.19
N SER A 82 5.45 -9.53 16.88
CA SER A 82 6.36 -10.52 16.33
C SER A 82 7.82 -10.13 16.57
N ASP A 83 8.62 -11.08 17.06
CA ASP A 83 10.06 -10.89 17.27
C ASP A 83 10.81 -10.69 15.94
N LEU A 84 10.29 -11.26 14.84
CA LEU A 84 10.82 -11.05 13.49
C LEU A 84 10.61 -9.60 13.02
N PHE A 85 9.48 -8.99 13.37
CA PHE A 85 9.19 -7.60 13.01
C PHE A 85 10.10 -6.65 13.79
N LYS A 86 10.26 -6.87 15.10
CA LYS A 86 11.14 -6.07 15.96
C LYS A 86 12.62 -6.11 15.57
N LYS A 87 13.07 -7.17 14.89
CA LYS A 87 14.46 -7.34 14.48
C LYS A 87 14.82 -6.56 13.20
N ASN A 88 13.82 -6.18 12.40
CA ASN A 88 14.01 -5.60 11.06
C ASN A 88 13.50 -4.15 10.94
N ILE A 89 13.14 -3.51 12.04
CA ILE A 89 12.68 -2.10 12.13
C ILE A 89 13.55 -1.35 13.12
#